data_AF-A0A8S3XA27-F1
#
_entry.id   AF-A0A8S3XA27-F1
#
_cell.length_a   1.000
_cell.length_b   1.000
_cell.length_c   1.000
_cell.angle_alpha   90.00
_cell.angle_beta   90.00
_cell.angle_gamma   90.00
#
_symmetry.space_group_name_H-M   'P 1'
#
loop_
_entity.id
_entity.type
_entity.pdbx_description
1 polymer ?
#
loop_
_entity_poly.entity_id
_entity_poly.type
_entity_poly.pdbx_seq_one_letter_code
_entity_poly.pdbx_strand_id
1 'polypeptide(L)'
;MALKQNLAYDQKLDKVVGYVDLGPIPVSDPEKLASVALVFQIVSYGIRFKCPIAYFFIANNLSGELLSELIKTTVILLDEIGVTVRSLTCDGAASNVKAYEY
;
A
#
# COMPACT_ATOMS: atom_id res chain seq x y z
N MET A 1 6.24 -6.51 -1.03
CA MET A 1 7.71 -6.73 -0.91
C MET A 1 8.02 -7.17 0.51
N ALA A 2 8.74 -8.28 0.72
CA ALA A 2 9.06 -8.76 2.07
C ALA A 2 10.07 -7.84 2.77
N LEU A 3 9.86 -7.60 4.06
CA LEU A 3 10.71 -6.84 4.95
C LEU A 3 11.26 -7.74 6.06
N LYS A 4 12.48 -7.44 6.52
CA LYS A 4 12.97 -8.02 7.77
C LYS A 4 12.24 -7.36 8.93
N GLN A 5 11.53 -8.16 9.71
CA GLN A 5 10.93 -7.70 10.96
C GLN A 5 12.04 -7.26 11.91
N ASN A 6 12.09 -5.97 12.20
CA ASN A 6 13.02 -5.39 13.14
C ASN A 6 12.51 -4.02 13.59
N LEU A 7 12.92 -3.61 14.79
CA LEU A 7 12.72 -2.25 15.26
C LEU A 7 13.99 -1.43 15.05
N ALA A 8 13.81 -0.20 14.62
CA ALA A 8 14.89 0.77 14.53
C ALA A 8 14.41 2.10 15.11
N TYR A 9 15.30 2.83 15.76
CA TYR A 9 15.00 4.18 16.20
C TYR A 9 15.50 5.16 15.14
N ASP A 10 14.58 5.93 14.55
CA ASP A 10 14.89 7.00 13.63
C ASP A 10 15.15 8.28 14.42
N GLN A 11 16.42 8.66 14.54
CA GLN A 11 16.86 9.85 15.26
C GLN A 11 16.33 11.16 14.66
N LYS A 12 16.06 11.19 13.35
CA LYS A 12 15.59 12.42 12.70
C LYS A 12 14.11 12.68 12.98
N LEU A 13 13.33 11.61 13.02
CA LEU A 13 11.90 11.67 13.29
C LEU A 13 11.57 11.56 14.78
N ASP A 14 12.59 11.27 15.61
CA ASP A 14 12.46 10.95 17.04
C ASP A 14 11.39 9.87 17.30
N LYS A 15 11.44 8.80 16.50
CA LYS A 15 10.41 7.75 16.50
C LYS A 15 11.02 6.36 16.35
N VAL A 16 10.39 5.39 17.00
CA VAL A 16 10.65 3.97 16.75
C VAL A 16 9.87 3.55 15.51
N VAL A 17 10.57 3.04 14.50
CA VAL A 17 10.01 2.53 13.25
C VAL A 17 10.15 1.00 13.16
N GLY A 18 9.35 0.38 12.31
CA GLY A 18 9.30 -1.09 12.14
C GLY A 18 7.95 -1.72 12.44
N TYR A 19 6.99 -0.93 12.92
CA TYR A 19 5.61 -1.32 13.13
C TYR A 19 4.77 -1.23 11.85
N VAL A 20 3.59 -1.85 11.87
CA VAL A 20 2.54 -1.68 10.87
C VAL A 20 2.12 -0.22 10.83
N ASP A 21 2.04 0.32 9.61
CA ASP A 21 1.68 1.71 9.35
C ASP A 21 0.81 1.78 8.09
N LEU A 22 -0.46 2.12 8.30
CA LEU A 22 -1.45 2.34 7.25
C LEU A 22 -1.79 3.84 7.08
N GLY A 23 -0.94 4.72 7.62
CA GLY A 23 -1.16 6.16 7.62
C GLY A 23 -2.41 6.55 8.44
N PRO A 24 -3.37 7.27 7.85
CA PRO A 24 -4.57 7.72 8.57
C PRO A 24 -5.59 6.59 8.82
N ILE A 25 -5.37 5.40 8.27
CA ILE A 25 -6.29 4.26 8.41
C ILE A 25 -6.07 3.60 9.78
N PRO A 26 -7.14 3.33 10.54
CA PRO A 26 -7.01 2.72 11.86
C PRO A 26 -6.40 1.32 11.76
N VAL A 27 -5.35 1.08 12.53
CA VAL A 27 -4.70 -0.22 12.66
C VAL A 27 -5.24 -0.92 13.91
N SER A 28 -5.67 -2.18 13.79
CA SER A 28 -6.20 -2.96 14.91
C SER A 28 -5.16 -3.29 15.97
N ASP A 29 -3.90 -3.49 15.55
CA ASP A 29 -2.77 -3.83 16.39
C ASP A 29 -1.55 -2.95 16.02
N PRO A 30 -1.43 -1.75 16.62
CA PRO A 30 -0.40 -0.76 16.26
C PRO A 30 1.01 -1.17 16.70
N GLU A 31 1.16 -2.11 17.63
CA GLU A 31 2.47 -2.60 18.08
C GLU A 31 2.97 -3.80 17.26
N LYS A 32 2.20 -4.21 16.25
CA LYS A 32 2.58 -5.31 15.37
C LYS A 32 3.72 -4.92 14.45
N LEU A 33 4.72 -5.78 14.33
CA LEU A 33 5.84 -5.57 13.41
C LEU A 33 5.42 -5.74 11.95
N ALA A 34 5.86 -4.83 11.10
CA ALA A 34 5.68 -4.93 9.67
C ALA A 34 6.59 -6.02 9.08
N SER A 35 6.02 -6.88 8.24
CA SER A 35 6.75 -7.91 7.48
C SER A 35 6.72 -7.69 5.98
N VAL A 36 5.87 -6.77 5.50
CA VAL A 36 5.69 -6.50 4.09
C VAL A 36 5.51 -5.00 3.85
N ALA A 37 6.17 -4.48 2.81
CA ALA A 37 5.85 -3.18 2.22
C ALA A 37 4.89 -3.40 1.03
N LEU A 38 3.69 -2.82 1.13
CA LEU A 38 2.76 -2.67 0.02
C LEU A 38 3.04 -1.34 -0.68
N VAL A 39 3.15 -1.35 -2.00
CA VAL A 39 3.43 -0.16 -2.80
C VAL A 39 2.44 -0.11 -3.96
N PHE A 40 1.79 1.04 -4.15
CA PHE A 40 1.05 1.34 -5.36
C PHE A 40 1.91 2.21 -6.28
N GLN A 41 1.94 1.83 -7.55
CA GLN A 41 2.76 2.48 -8.55
C GLN A 41 1.95 2.66 -9.83
N ILE A 42 2.00 3.86 -10.41
CA ILE A 42 1.45 4.12 -11.73
C ILE A 42 2.50 3.90 -12.80
N VAL A 43 2.04 3.42 -13.95
CA VAL A 43 2.86 3.19 -15.14
C VAL A 43 2.12 3.77 -16.34
N SER A 44 2.80 4.59 -17.14
CA SER A 44 2.21 5.14 -18.37
C SER A 44 2.23 4.10 -19.50
N TYR A 45 1.18 4.10 -20.32
CA TYR A 45 1.11 3.24 -21.52
C TYR A 45 1.96 3.77 -22.68
N GLY A 46 1.98 5.09 -22.87
CA GLY A 46 2.56 5.72 -24.07
C GLY A 46 3.98 6.23 -23.88
N ILE A 47 4.41 6.46 -22.64
CA ILE A 47 5.71 7.05 -22.32
C ILE A 47 6.41 6.20 -21.27
N ARG A 48 7.74 6.22 -21.26
CA ARG A 48 8.56 5.57 -20.22
C ARG A 48 8.46 6.33 -18.90
N PHE A 49 7.34 6.18 -18.21
CA PHE A 49 7.09 6.79 -16.92
C PHE A 49 6.56 5.76 -15.93
N LYS A 50 7.16 5.75 -14.73
CA LYS A 50 6.79 4.93 -13.59
C LYS A 50 6.96 5.77 -12.33
N CYS A 51 5.95 5.78 -11.46
CA CYS A 51 6.01 6.57 -10.23
C CYS A 51 5.30 5.83 -9.08
N PRO A 52 5.97 5.54 -7.95
CA PRO A 52 5.30 5.07 -6.75
C PRO A 52 4.46 6.22 -6.18
N ILE A 53 3.19 5.95 -5.90
CA ILE A 53 2.22 6.97 -5.46
C ILE A 53 1.71 6.77 -4.04
N ALA A 54 1.79 5.54 -3.52
CA ALA A 54 1.45 5.24 -2.13
C ALA A 54 2.28 4.05 -1.65
N TYR A 55 2.54 4.02 -0.33
CA TYR A 55 3.17 2.89 0.33
C TYR A 55 2.58 2.70 1.72
N PHE A 56 2.55 1.44 2.16
CA PHE A 56 2.03 1.04 3.47
C PHE A 56 2.89 -0.08 4.04
N PHE A 57 3.10 -0.05 5.36
CA PHE A 57 3.80 -1.11 6.07
C PHE A 57 2.77 -2.03 6.73
N ILE A 58 2.77 -3.32 6.35
CA ILE A 58 1.74 -4.27 6.77
C ILE A 58 2.36 -5.53 7.39
N ALA A 59 1.56 -6.22 8.20
CA ALA A 59 1.90 -7.53 8.72
C ALA A 59 1.24 -8.60 7.83
N ASN A 60 2.06 -9.26 7.02
CA ASN A 60 1.69 -10.32 6.07
C ASN A 60 0.81 -9.80 4.92
N ASN A 61 -0.51 -9.96 5.02
CA ASN A 61 -1.47 -9.60 3.97
C ASN A 61 -2.59 -8.74 4.57
N LEU A 62 -3.11 -7.83 3.74
CA LEU A 62 -4.32 -7.05 4.05
C LEU A 62 -5.57 -7.90 3.78
N SER A 63 -6.68 -7.51 4.42
CA SER A 63 -7.99 -8.01 4.03
C SER A 63 -8.33 -7.55 2.61
N GLY A 64 -9.12 -8.35 1.89
CA GLY A 64 -9.58 -7.98 0.54
C GLY A 64 -10.40 -6.68 0.55
N GLU A 65 -11.22 -6.48 1.58
CA GLU A 65 -12.02 -5.27 1.81
C GLU A 65 -11.15 -4.02 1.93
N LEU A 66 -10.17 -4.05 2.84
CA LEU A 66 -9.31 -2.90 3.06
C LEU A 66 -8.44 -2.61 1.83
N LEU A 67 -7.99 -3.65 1.13
CA LEU A 67 -7.24 -3.49 -0.10
C LEU A 67 -8.11 -2.89 -1.22
N SER A 68 -9.38 -3.28 -1.33
CA SER A 68 -10.30 -2.73 -2.34
C SER A 68 -10.61 -1.25 -2.06
N GLU A 69 -10.80 -0.88 -0.80
CA GLU A 69 -10.95 0.52 -0.37
C GLU A 69 -9.71 1.34 -0.73
N LEU A 70 -8.52 0.84 -0.39
CA LEU A 70 -7.25 1.48 -0.74
C LEU A 70 -7.10 1.70 -2.25
N ILE A 71 -7.44 0.70 -3.06
CA ILE A 71 -7.42 0.80 -4.53
C ILE A 71 -8.41 1.87 -5.00
N LYS A 72 -9.65 1.86 -4.50
CA LYS A 72 -10.69 2.84 -4.85
C LYS A 72 -10.25 4.26 -4.51
N THR A 73 -9.75 4.50 -3.30
CA THR A 73 -9.23 5.81 -2.88
C THR A 73 -8.08 6.26 -3.79
N THR A 74 -7.17 5.35 -4.14
CA THR A 74 -6.05 5.67 -5.03
C THR A 74 -6.53 6.09 -6.41
N VAL A 75 -7.53 5.41 -6.97
CA VAL A 75 -8.12 5.76 -8.28
C VAL A 75 -8.83 7.12 -8.22
N ILE A 76 -9.58 7.41 -7.16
CA ILE A 76 -10.26 8.70 -6.96
C ILE A 76 -9.23 9.84 -6.91
N LEU A 77 -8.19 9.72 -6.08
CA LEU A 77 -7.15 10.75 -5.96
C LEU A 77 -6.38 10.97 -7.27
N LEU A 78 -6.20 9.93 -8.09
CA LEU A 78 -5.60 10.04 -9.41
C LEU A 78 -6.52 10.77 -10.39
N ASP A 79 -7.82 10.51 -10.35
CA ASP A 79 -8.80 11.18 -11.21
C ASP A 79 -8.89 12.68 -10.87
N GLU A 80 -8.85 13.03 -9.59
CA GLU A 80 -8.85 14.44 -9.12
C GLU A 80 -7.69 15.28 -9.67
N ILE A 81 -6.54 14.65 -9.93
CA ILE A 81 -5.36 15.30 -10.53
C ILE A 81 -5.29 15.14 -12.07
N GLY A 82 -6.34 14.59 -12.69
CA GLY A 82 -6.44 14.43 -14.14
C GLY A 82 -5.74 13.19 -14.71
N VAL A 83 -5.43 12.19 -13.88
CA VAL A 83 -4.82 10.92 -14.31
C VAL A 83 -5.90 9.85 -14.48
N THR A 84 -6.19 9.48 -15.73
CA THR A 84 -7.15 8.39 -16.02
C THR A 84 -6.50 7.01 -15.87
N VAL A 85 -6.93 6.24 -14.87
CA VAL A 85 -6.54 4.83 -14.70
C VAL A 85 -7.30 3.94 -15.69
N ARG A 86 -6.58 3.18 -16.52
CA ARG A 86 -7.18 2.29 -17.54
C ARG A 86 -7.15 0.81 -17.18
N SER A 87 -6.16 0.37 -16.40
CA SER A 87 -6.09 -0.99 -15.90
C SER A 87 -5.37 -1.04 -14.55
N LEU A 88 -5.72 -2.04 -13.75
CA LEU A 88 -5.00 -2.41 -12.54
C LEU A 88 -4.25 -3.73 -12.79
N THR A 89 -3.05 -3.84 -12.24
CA THR A 89 -2.22 -5.05 -12.36
C THR A 89 -1.68 -5.42 -10.99
N CYS A 90 -1.89 -6.67 -10.58
CA CYS A 90 -1.40 -7.23 -9.33
C CYS A 90 -0.94 -8.68 -9.56
N ASP A 91 -0.25 -9.27 -8.59
CA ASP A 91 0.03 -10.70 -8.63
C ASP A 91 -1.24 -11.54 -8.32
N GLY A 92 -1.11 -12.85 -8.34
CA GLY A 92 -2.18 -13.80 -8.03
C GLY A 92 -2.38 -14.09 -6.54
N ALA A 93 -1.93 -13.22 -5.62
CA ALA A 93 -2.13 -13.45 -4.19
C ALA A 93 -3.64 -13.44 -3.85
N ALA A 94 -4.04 -14.29 -2.90
CA ALA A 94 -5.45 -14.44 -2.53
C ALA A 94 -6.10 -13.12 -2.05
N SER A 95 -5.35 -12.23 -1.39
CA SER A 95 -5.83 -10.91 -0.99
C SER A 95 -6.15 -10.02 -2.20
N ASN A 96 -5.35 -10.09 -3.26
CA ASN A 96 -5.53 -9.31 -4.48
C ASN A 96 -6.74 -9.81 -5.27
N VAL A 97 -6.92 -11.13 -5.35
CA VAL A 97 -8.12 -11.73 -5.98
C VAL A 97 -9.37 -11.31 -5.21
N LYS A 98 -9.37 -11.44 -3.88
CA LYS A 98 -10.48 -11.03 -3.03
C LYS A 98 -10.80 -9.54 -3.15
N ALA A 99 -9.81 -8.68 -3.32
CA ALA A 99 -10.05 -7.24 -3.46
C ALA A 99 -10.92 -6.88 -4.67
N TYR A 100 -10.95 -7.72 -5.72
CA TYR A 100 -11.85 -7.53 -6.87
C TYR A 100 -13.27 -8.04 -6.65
N GLU A 101 -13.54 -8.74 -5.55
CA GLU A 101 -14.88 -9.20 -5.18
C GLU A 101 -15.69 -8.12 -4.45
N TYR A 102 -15.07 -6.99 -4.10
CA TYR A 102 -15.64 -5.87 -3.33
C TYR A 102 -15.69 -4.55 -4.13
#